data_AF-A0A3R7YDM4-F1
#
_entry.id   AF-A0A3R7YDM4-F1
#
_cell.length_a   1.000
_cell.length_b   1.000
_cell.length_c   1.000
_cell.angle_alpha   90.00
_cell.angle_beta   90.00
_cell.angle_gamma   90.00
#
_symmetry.space_group_name_H-M   'P 1'
#
loop_
_entity.id
_entity.type
_entity.pdbx_description
1 polymer ?
#
loop_
_entity_poly.entity_id
_entity_poly.type
_entity_poly.pdbx_seq_one_letter_code
_entity_poly.pdbx_strand_id
1 'polypeptide(L)'
;LRGTTGLGLLYLVATLASSFYYITLVVSSTSNDLWQPHFNSSGVHTFIGNVYHARLALTPSTPLDLFAVVVQKEYAGSATFMDISPSFPRLFWLDNIPLQAAVTSMRSNNFGANMRMFSQYCWADFNQRYEMVHTLLCQARCLVNDADNAGVYFEALLRNVGTAKHPRTSTCRTSQHRVCADSGGDWVRSTSLPWLAVGDEVDLWQSHGLLRWKTQLQNIRELGVVEPISIVNALGMSTTIEINKTPTLFRGMNLWSTAYASAWNDLRWGFQHNFSLILNTPTNAVAKGIDWDADLDIGYDQTPILSTVRQFIEPFNRSTLSWWRPHCN
;
A
#
# COMPACT_ATOMS: atom_id res chain seq x y z
N LEU A 1 -17.14 27.99 -72.15
CA LEU A 1 -18.27 27.74 -71.22
C LEU A 1 -18.56 26.25 -70.98
N ARG A 2 -18.60 25.36 -71.98
CA ARG A 2 -18.88 23.91 -71.74
C ARG A 2 -17.72 23.10 -71.14
N GLY A 3 -16.46 23.40 -71.50
CA GLY A 3 -15.29 22.65 -70.99
C GLY A 3 -14.97 22.90 -69.50
N THR A 4 -15.22 24.12 -69.02
CA THR A 4 -15.03 24.51 -67.62
C THR A 4 -16.01 23.81 -66.68
N THR A 5 -17.25 23.58 -67.12
CA THR A 5 -18.26 22.87 -66.33
C THR A 5 -17.94 21.39 -66.17
N GLY A 6 -17.38 20.74 -67.22
CA GLY A 6 -16.95 19.35 -67.17
C GLY A 6 -15.78 19.12 -66.22
N LEU A 7 -14.79 20.02 -66.22
CA LEU A 7 -13.67 20.00 -65.28
C LEU A 7 -14.13 20.20 -63.82
N GLY A 8 -15.11 21.08 -63.59
CA GLY A 8 -15.71 21.27 -62.26
C GLY A 8 -16.44 20.01 -61.76
N LEU A 9 -17.21 19.34 -62.62
CA LEU A 9 -17.88 18.08 -62.30
C LEU A 9 -16.89 16.95 -61.98
N LEU A 10 -15.82 16.80 -62.77
CA LEU A 10 -14.76 15.82 -62.50
C LEU A 10 -14.05 16.09 -61.16
N TYR A 11 -13.75 17.36 -60.86
CA TYR A 11 -13.17 17.76 -59.58
C TYR A 11 -14.09 17.40 -58.41
N LEU A 12 -15.40 17.66 -58.52
CA LEU A 12 -16.37 17.29 -57.49
C LEU A 12 -16.46 15.78 -57.27
N VAL A 13 -16.51 14.99 -58.36
CA VAL A 13 -16.54 13.52 -58.25
C VAL A 13 -15.25 13.00 -57.63
N ALA A 14 -14.09 13.49 -58.06
CA ALA A 14 -12.79 13.07 -57.53
C ALA A 14 -12.63 13.43 -56.04
N THR A 15 -13.06 14.62 -55.62
CA THR A 15 -12.99 15.05 -54.21
C THR A 15 -13.96 14.28 -53.32
N LEU A 16 -15.17 13.97 -53.81
CA LEU A 16 -16.12 13.11 -53.10
C LEU A 16 -15.59 11.68 -52.96
N ALA A 17 -15.05 11.09 -54.04
CA ALA A 17 -14.46 9.76 -54.00
C ALA A 17 -13.24 9.70 -53.06
N SER A 18 -12.39 10.72 -53.09
CA SER A 18 -11.22 10.83 -52.19
C SER A 18 -11.65 10.98 -50.73
N SER A 19 -12.67 11.78 -50.45
CA SER A 19 -13.24 11.93 -49.11
C SER A 19 -13.83 10.61 -48.59
N PHE A 20 -14.56 9.89 -49.43
CA PHE A 20 -15.12 8.59 -49.07
C PHE A 20 -14.02 7.57 -48.79
N TYR A 21 -13.00 7.51 -49.65
CA TYR A 21 -11.84 6.65 -49.46
C TYR A 21 -11.09 6.99 -48.16
N TYR A 22 -10.89 8.28 -47.86
CA TYR A 22 -10.25 8.73 -46.62
C TYR A 22 -11.02 8.26 -45.37
N ILE A 23 -12.34 8.34 -45.38
CA ILE A 23 -13.17 7.83 -44.27
C ILE A 23 -12.94 6.32 -44.08
N THR A 24 -12.88 5.53 -45.16
CA THR A 24 -12.64 4.09 -45.05
C THR A 24 -11.28 3.74 -44.43
N LEU A 25 -10.26 4.59 -44.62
CA LEU A 25 -8.94 4.43 -43.99
C LEU A 25 -8.97 4.80 -42.51
N VAL A 26 -9.65 5.90 -42.17
CA VAL A 26 -9.62 6.46 -40.80
C VAL A 26 -10.55 5.70 -39.85
N VAL A 27 -11.67 5.16 -40.33
CA VAL A 27 -12.68 4.48 -39.50
C VAL A 27 -12.09 3.37 -38.62
N SER A 28 -11.14 2.58 -39.14
CA SER A 28 -10.48 1.53 -38.34
C SER A 28 -9.67 2.12 -37.18
N SER A 29 -8.98 3.24 -37.43
CA SER A 29 -8.16 3.92 -36.42
C SER A 29 -9.04 4.58 -35.35
N THR A 30 -10.14 5.23 -35.75
CA THR A 30 -11.04 5.96 -34.83
C THR A 30 -12.06 5.06 -34.12
N SER A 31 -11.91 3.74 -34.22
CA SER A 31 -12.80 2.77 -33.56
C SER A 31 -12.59 2.69 -32.03
N ASN A 32 -11.50 3.28 -31.53
CA ASN A 32 -11.12 3.31 -30.12
C ASN A 32 -10.39 4.61 -29.77
N ASP A 33 -10.32 4.91 -28.47
CA ASP A 33 -9.70 6.13 -27.94
C ASP A 33 -8.17 6.17 -28.10
N LEU A 34 -7.53 5.05 -28.48
CA LEU A 34 -6.09 5.00 -28.75
C LEU A 34 -5.74 5.45 -30.17
N TRP A 35 -6.74 5.61 -31.05
CA TRP A 35 -6.55 5.89 -32.47
C TRP A 35 -5.69 4.83 -33.17
N GLN A 36 -5.73 3.58 -32.69
CA GLN A 36 -4.91 2.48 -33.16
C GLN A 36 -5.79 1.46 -33.87
N PRO A 37 -5.56 1.18 -35.17
CA PRO A 37 -6.33 0.18 -35.91
C PRO A 37 -6.31 -1.18 -35.21
N HIS A 38 -7.49 -1.80 -35.08
CA HIS A 38 -7.64 -3.15 -34.52
C HIS A 38 -7.28 -3.31 -33.04
N PHE A 39 -7.12 -2.22 -32.28
CA PHE A 39 -7.04 -2.34 -30.82
C PHE A 39 -8.37 -2.86 -30.28
N ASN A 40 -8.34 -3.99 -29.58
CA ASN A 40 -9.52 -4.56 -28.94
C ASN A 40 -9.23 -4.93 -27.48
N SER A 41 -10.27 -4.89 -26.65
CA SER A 41 -10.20 -5.31 -25.25
C SER A 41 -10.13 -6.83 -25.11
N SER A 42 -10.59 -7.59 -26.13
CA SER A 42 -10.66 -9.05 -26.10
C SER A 42 -9.34 -9.75 -26.41
N GLY A 43 -8.33 -9.07 -26.93
CA GLY A 43 -7.06 -9.68 -27.35
C GLY A 43 -5.84 -8.76 -27.23
N VAL A 44 -5.83 -7.59 -27.87
CA VAL A 44 -4.65 -6.69 -27.86
C VAL A 44 -4.39 -6.13 -26.46
N HIS A 45 -5.45 -5.70 -25.76
CA HIS A 45 -5.33 -5.20 -24.39
C HIS A 45 -4.77 -6.26 -23.44
N THR A 46 -5.28 -7.49 -23.52
CA THR A 46 -4.83 -8.59 -22.66
C THR A 46 -3.44 -9.10 -23.03
N PHE A 47 -3.06 -9.06 -24.32
CA PHE A 47 -1.70 -9.33 -24.77
C PHE A 47 -0.71 -8.38 -24.11
N ILE A 48 -0.99 -7.07 -24.20
CA ILE A 48 -0.13 -6.05 -23.58
C ILE A 48 -0.04 -6.29 -22.07
N GLY A 49 -1.16 -6.52 -21.39
CA GLY A 49 -1.16 -6.83 -19.96
C GLY A 49 -0.28 -8.03 -19.59
N ASN A 50 -0.40 -9.14 -20.32
CA ASN A 50 0.40 -10.35 -20.06
C ASN A 50 1.89 -10.14 -20.33
N VAL A 51 2.25 -9.39 -21.37
CA VAL A 51 3.64 -9.01 -21.65
C VAL A 51 4.22 -8.19 -20.49
N TYR A 52 3.47 -7.19 -20.02
CA TYR A 52 3.91 -6.35 -18.90
C TYR A 52 4.02 -7.14 -17.60
N HIS A 53 3.02 -7.96 -17.24
CA HIS A 53 3.08 -8.78 -16.02
C HIS A 53 4.28 -9.75 -16.03
N ALA A 54 4.55 -10.40 -17.16
CA ALA A 54 5.71 -11.30 -17.29
C ALA A 54 7.04 -10.56 -17.15
N ARG A 55 7.13 -9.32 -17.64
CA ARG A 55 8.37 -8.53 -17.64
C ARG A 55 8.63 -7.82 -16.32
N LEU A 56 7.60 -7.25 -15.70
CA LEU A 56 7.69 -6.62 -14.39
C LEU A 56 8.16 -7.61 -13.31
N ALA A 57 7.82 -8.90 -13.45
CA ALA A 57 8.29 -9.95 -12.56
C ALA A 57 9.79 -10.30 -12.72
N LEU A 58 10.41 -9.98 -13.87
CA LEU A 58 11.78 -10.39 -14.19
C LEU A 58 12.78 -9.22 -14.18
N THR A 59 12.45 -8.12 -14.85
CA THR A 59 13.34 -6.97 -15.04
C THR A 59 12.51 -5.68 -15.08
N PRO A 60 12.22 -5.06 -13.92
CA PRO A 60 11.59 -3.75 -13.90
C PRO A 60 12.51 -2.72 -14.59
N SER A 61 11.92 -1.84 -15.39
CA SER A 61 12.55 -0.62 -15.94
C SER A 61 13.46 -0.74 -17.19
N THR A 62 13.48 -1.87 -17.90
CA THR A 62 14.17 -1.96 -19.21
C THR A 62 13.21 -1.70 -20.38
N PRO A 63 13.59 -0.90 -21.40
CA PRO A 63 12.82 -0.77 -22.63
C PRO A 63 12.58 -2.14 -23.26
N LEU A 64 11.34 -2.36 -23.72
CA LEU A 64 10.93 -3.62 -24.32
C LEU A 64 10.39 -3.37 -25.71
N ASP A 65 10.98 -4.03 -26.69
CA ASP A 65 10.41 -4.10 -28.04
C ASP A 65 9.29 -5.15 -28.06
N LEU A 66 8.04 -4.69 -28.17
CA LEU A 66 6.85 -5.55 -28.22
C LEU A 66 6.87 -6.52 -29.42
N PHE A 67 7.57 -6.18 -30.51
CA PHE A 67 7.66 -7.05 -31.69
C PHE A 67 8.66 -8.20 -31.52
N ALA A 68 9.57 -8.09 -30.55
CA ALA A 68 10.53 -9.14 -30.20
C ALA A 68 10.03 -10.06 -29.08
N VAL A 69 8.83 -9.81 -28.54
CA VAL A 69 8.26 -10.61 -27.44
C VAL A 69 7.49 -11.80 -27.99
N VAL A 70 7.82 -12.98 -27.48
CA VAL A 70 7.06 -14.21 -27.71
C VAL A 70 6.23 -14.51 -26.46
N VAL A 71 4.90 -14.59 -26.62
CA VAL A 71 3.98 -15.00 -25.56
C VAL A 71 3.31 -16.31 -25.95
N GLN A 72 3.37 -17.32 -25.07
CA GLN A 72 2.77 -18.63 -25.29
C GLN A 72 1.26 -18.60 -24.96
N LYS A 73 0.49 -17.79 -25.68
CA LYS A 73 -0.97 -17.64 -25.52
C LYS A 73 -1.60 -17.13 -26.81
N GLU A 74 -2.78 -17.64 -27.14
CA GLU A 74 -3.54 -17.20 -28.31
C GLU A 74 -4.41 -15.99 -27.96
N TYR A 75 -4.32 -14.92 -28.77
CA TYR A 75 -5.06 -13.67 -28.59
C TYR A 75 -6.08 -13.38 -29.70
N ALA A 76 -6.25 -14.31 -30.64
CA ALA A 76 -7.22 -14.20 -31.74
C ALA A 76 -8.64 -14.68 -31.37
N GLY A 77 -8.82 -15.22 -30.16
CA GLY A 77 -10.11 -15.71 -29.67
C GLY A 77 -11.14 -14.60 -29.42
N SER A 78 -12.40 -15.01 -29.23
CA SER A 78 -13.52 -14.09 -28.94
C SER A 78 -13.39 -13.39 -27.58
N ALA A 79 -12.68 -14.01 -26.63
CA ALA A 79 -12.32 -13.43 -25.36
C ALA A 79 -11.01 -14.03 -24.86
N THR A 80 -10.19 -13.19 -24.23
CA THR A 80 -9.00 -13.62 -23.50
C THR A 80 -8.93 -12.89 -22.17
N PHE A 81 -8.10 -13.40 -21.26
CA PHE A 81 -7.95 -12.87 -19.91
C PHE A 81 -6.48 -12.55 -19.63
N MET A 82 -6.23 -11.60 -18.74
CA MET A 82 -4.89 -11.33 -18.25
C MET A 82 -4.52 -12.34 -17.15
N ASP A 83 -3.32 -12.87 -17.23
CA ASP A 83 -2.75 -13.80 -16.25
C ASP A 83 -2.12 -12.96 -15.13
N ILE A 84 -2.88 -12.76 -14.05
CA ILE A 84 -2.47 -11.97 -12.88
C ILE A 84 -2.31 -12.92 -11.70
N SER A 85 -1.19 -12.82 -10.98
CA SER A 85 -1.02 -13.58 -9.75
C SER A 85 -1.93 -13.01 -8.65
N PRO A 86 -2.78 -13.83 -8.00
CA PRO A 86 -3.61 -13.36 -6.90
C PRO A 86 -2.79 -12.94 -5.66
N SER A 87 -1.53 -13.36 -5.56
CA SER A 87 -0.63 -12.96 -4.48
C SER A 87 0.11 -11.65 -4.76
N PHE A 88 0.09 -11.14 -6.01
CA PHE A 88 0.86 -9.97 -6.42
C PHE A 88 0.56 -8.72 -5.57
N PRO A 89 -0.70 -8.34 -5.29
CA PRO A 89 -0.97 -7.16 -4.46
C PRO A 89 -0.33 -7.28 -3.07
N ARG A 90 -0.38 -8.48 -2.47
CA ARG A 90 0.23 -8.72 -1.16
C ARG A 90 1.75 -8.61 -1.23
N LEU A 91 2.39 -9.17 -2.27
CA LEU A 91 3.83 -9.04 -2.47
C LEU A 91 4.25 -7.57 -2.63
N PHE A 92 3.52 -6.80 -3.43
CA PHE A 92 3.78 -5.38 -3.66
C PHE A 92 3.74 -4.56 -2.36
N TRP A 93 2.69 -4.73 -1.55
CA TRP A 93 2.54 -3.95 -0.30
C TRP A 93 3.49 -4.39 0.83
N LEU A 94 3.97 -5.64 0.78
CA LEU A 94 4.97 -6.16 1.71
C LEU A 94 6.40 -5.85 1.28
N ASP A 95 6.62 -5.24 0.12
CA ASP A 95 7.92 -4.76 -0.30
C ASP A 95 8.21 -3.34 0.23
N ASN A 96 9.42 -2.85 0.01
CA ASN A 96 9.81 -1.50 0.39
C ASN A 96 9.11 -0.47 -0.50
N ILE A 97 8.35 0.42 0.12
CA ILE A 97 7.70 1.55 -0.55
C ILE A 97 8.65 2.75 -0.51
N PRO A 98 8.82 3.50 -1.61
CA PRO A 98 9.60 4.73 -1.60
C PRO A 98 9.09 5.69 -0.51
N LEU A 99 10.02 6.27 0.28
CA LEU A 99 9.65 7.12 1.43
C LEU A 99 8.74 8.29 1.01
N GLN A 100 9.04 8.93 -0.12
CA GLN A 100 8.21 10.01 -0.68
C GLN A 100 6.78 9.55 -1.01
N ALA A 101 6.61 8.33 -1.52
CA ALA A 101 5.30 7.75 -1.81
C ALA A 101 4.55 7.43 -0.51
N ALA A 102 5.23 6.92 0.52
CA ALA A 102 4.65 6.69 1.84
C ALA A 102 4.17 7.99 2.49
N VAL A 103 5.00 9.04 2.51
CA VAL A 103 4.62 10.38 3.03
C VAL A 103 3.40 10.93 2.28
N THR A 104 3.45 10.93 0.96
CA THR A 104 2.35 11.48 0.12
C THR A 104 1.05 10.70 0.34
N SER A 105 1.13 9.37 0.45
CA SER A 105 -0.02 8.50 0.70
C SER A 105 -0.61 8.69 2.11
N MET A 106 0.23 8.92 3.12
CA MET A 106 -0.27 9.22 4.47
C MET A 106 -1.01 10.56 4.52
N ARG A 107 -0.45 11.58 3.86
CA ARG A 107 -1.02 12.94 3.84
C ARG A 107 -2.34 13.04 3.07
N SER A 108 -2.58 12.16 2.09
CA SER A 108 -3.86 12.10 1.37
C SER A 108 -4.99 11.49 2.22
N ASN A 109 -4.64 10.77 3.28
CA ASN A 109 -5.56 10.03 4.14
C ASN A 109 -5.85 10.75 5.47
N ASN A 110 -6.81 10.21 6.26
CA ASN A 110 -7.06 10.65 7.64
C ASN A 110 -6.42 9.68 8.64
N PHE A 111 -6.32 10.07 9.92
CA PHE A 111 -5.71 9.24 10.96
C PHE A 111 -6.28 7.82 10.99
N GLY A 112 -7.61 7.69 10.99
CA GLY A 112 -8.26 6.39 11.06
C GLY A 112 -8.06 5.52 9.81
N ALA A 113 -7.86 6.12 8.64
CA ALA A 113 -7.52 5.39 7.42
C ALA A 113 -6.06 4.91 7.48
N ASN A 114 -5.13 5.76 7.91
CA ASN A 114 -3.73 5.39 8.08
C ASN A 114 -3.52 4.34 9.17
N MET A 115 -4.30 4.36 10.25
CA MET A 115 -4.25 3.29 11.26
C MET A 115 -4.71 1.91 10.73
N ARG A 116 -5.42 1.85 9.59
CA ARG A 116 -5.75 0.58 8.93
C ARG A 116 -4.60 0.01 8.09
N MET A 117 -3.41 0.60 8.17
CA MET A 117 -2.18 -0.09 7.79
C MET A 117 -1.87 -1.25 8.74
N PHE A 118 -2.49 -1.29 9.94
CA PHE A 118 -2.34 -2.35 10.92
C PHE A 118 -0.87 -2.64 11.26
N SER A 119 -0.06 -1.58 11.33
CA SER A 119 1.34 -1.66 11.76
C SER A 119 1.40 -1.80 13.28
N GLN A 120 2.31 -2.64 13.76
CA GLN A 120 2.81 -2.67 15.13
C GLN A 120 3.99 -1.71 15.23
N TYR A 121 3.82 -0.63 15.99
CA TYR A 121 4.87 0.36 16.20
C TYR A 121 5.86 -0.13 17.26
N CYS A 122 7.15 -0.09 16.92
CA CYS A 122 8.25 -0.36 17.84
C CYS A 122 8.55 0.87 18.70
N TRP A 123 8.48 2.07 18.10
CA TRP A 123 8.74 3.33 18.78
C TRP A 123 7.66 4.35 18.50
N ALA A 124 7.43 5.22 19.49
CA ALA A 124 6.58 6.38 19.31
C ALA A 124 7.33 7.43 18.48
N ASP A 125 8.57 7.76 18.84
CA ASP A 125 9.36 8.85 18.29
C ASP A 125 10.59 8.40 17.49
N PHE A 126 11.09 9.26 16.61
CA PHE A 126 12.29 8.96 15.79
C PHE A 126 13.58 8.84 16.61
N ASN A 127 13.64 9.39 17.82
CA ASN A 127 14.81 9.25 18.71
C ASN A 127 14.77 7.97 19.55
N GLN A 128 13.80 7.08 19.31
CA GLN A 128 13.64 5.83 20.05
C GLN A 128 13.51 6.02 21.57
N ARG A 129 13.07 7.21 22.03
CA ARG A 129 12.91 7.52 23.45
C ARG A 129 11.70 6.82 24.06
N TYR A 130 10.66 6.61 23.27
CA TYR A 130 9.40 6.03 23.72
C TYR A 130 9.17 4.69 23.01
N GLU A 131 9.53 3.61 23.67
CA GLU A 131 9.31 2.24 23.16
C GLU A 131 7.82 1.90 23.22
N MET A 132 7.23 1.37 22.15
CA MET A 132 5.78 1.12 22.02
C MET A 132 5.38 -0.35 21.87
N VAL A 133 6.35 -1.25 21.79
CA VAL A 133 6.11 -2.69 21.67
C VAL A 133 5.62 -3.30 22.98
N HIS A 134 4.99 -4.46 22.85
CA HIS A 134 4.31 -5.14 23.96
C HIS A 134 5.27 -5.74 25.01
N THR A 135 6.47 -6.17 24.62
CA THR A 135 7.43 -6.84 25.50
C THR A 135 8.87 -6.41 25.17
N LEU A 136 9.77 -6.61 26.14
CA LEU A 136 11.21 -6.34 25.96
C LEU A 136 11.85 -7.23 24.88
N LEU A 137 11.37 -8.47 24.71
CA LEU A 137 11.83 -9.36 23.64
C LEU A 137 11.47 -8.80 22.25
N CYS A 138 10.23 -8.35 22.09
CA CYS A 138 9.79 -7.66 20.87
C CYS A 138 10.60 -6.39 20.60
N GLN A 139 10.96 -5.64 21.65
CA GLN A 139 11.81 -4.45 21.55
C GLN A 139 13.23 -4.79 21.07
N ALA A 140 13.86 -5.81 21.63
CA ALA A 140 15.16 -6.29 21.17
C ALA A 140 15.12 -6.72 19.69
N ARG A 141 14.05 -7.37 19.26
CA ARG A 141 13.83 -7.74 17.85
C ARG A 141 13.68 -6.51 16.94
N CYS A 142 12.92 -5.51 17.37
CA CYS A 142 12.76 -4.25 16.62
C CYS A 142 14.10 -3.57 16.39
N LEU A 143 14.95 -3.48 17.42
CA LEU A 143 16.28 -2.88 17.33
C LEU A 143 17.16 -3.56 16.26
N VAL A 144 17.07 -4.88 16.13
CA VAL A 144 17.89 -5.64 15.17
C VAL A 144 17.33 -5.56 13.75
N ASN A 145 16.01 -5.64 13.58
CA ASN A 145 15.41 -5.88 12.27
C ASN A 145 14.72 -4.66 11.65
N ASP A 146 14.27 -3.70 12.44
CA ASP A 146 13.35 -2.65 11.98
C ASP A 146 13.72 -1.23 12.44
N ALA A 147 14.91 -1.05 13.04
CA ALA A 147 15.39 0.28 13.42
C ALA A 147 15.48 1.24 12.23
N ASP A 148 15.77 0.75 11.02
CA ASP A 148 15.85 1.51 9.77
C ASP A 148 14.49 1.69 9.05
N ASN A 149 13.41 1.10 9.58
CA ASN A 149 12.09 1.08 8.96
C ASN A 149 11.19 2.20 9.51
N ALA A 150 10.98 3.27 8.75
CA ALA A 150 10.06 4.34 9.13
C ALA A 150 8.62 3.84 9.45
N GLY A 151 8.21 2.69 8.90
CA GLY A 151 6.88 2.09 9.11
C GLY A 151 6.61 1.59 10.53
N VAL A 152 7.65 1.41 11.37
CA VAL A 152 7.50 1.02 12.79
C VAL A 152 7.62 2.19 13.76
N TYR A 153 7.69 3.43 13.27
CA TYR A 153 7.71 4.64 14.09
C TYR A 153 6.36 5.35 14.01
N PHE A 154 5.69 5.52 15.15
CA PHE A 154 4.37 6.15 15.19
C PHE A 154 4.44 7.64 14.80
N GLU A 155 5.58 8.29 15.06
CA GLU A 155 5.89 9.66 14.66
C GLU A 155 5.72 9.88 13.17
N ALA A 156 6.17 8.95 12.33
CA ALA A 156 6.03 9.07 10.88
C ALA A 156 4.57 9.24 10.45
N LEU A 157 3.65 8.56 11.15
CA LEU A 157 2.22 8.74 10.92
C LEU A 157 1.71 10.06 11.51
N LEU A 158 2.03 10.36 12.77
CA LEU A 158 1.54 11.56 13.44
C LEU A 158 1.94 12.85 12.70
N ARG A 159 3.18 12.92 12.21
CA ARG A 159 3.70 14.04 11.42
C ARG A 159 3.03 14.20 10.07
N ASN A 160 2.39 13.15 9.54
CA ASN A 160 1.84 13.12 8.19
C ASN A 160 0.31 12.99 8.14
N VAL A 161 -0.37 13.29 9.25
CA VAL A 161 -1.84 13.43 9.31
C VAL A 161 -2.24 14.85 9.72
N GLY A 162 -3.05 15.54 8.91
CA GLY A 162 -3.27 17.00 9.01
C GLY A 162 -4.31 17.38 10.07
N THR A 163 -4.22 18.56 10.71
CA THR A 163 -4.94 18.91 11.97
C THR A 163 -6.44 18.63 12.05
N ALA A 164 -7.21 18.86 11.00
CA ALA A 164 -8.65 18.55 10.97
C ALA A 164 -8.95 17.03 10.94
N LYS A 165 -7.99 16.26 10.44
CA LYS A 165 -7.97 14.79 10.39
C LYS A 165 -7.01 14.20 11.43
N HIS A 166 -6.33 15.08 12.18
CA HIS A 166 -5.28 14.76 13.12
C HIS A 166 -5.96 14.51 14.46
N PRO A 167 -5.37 13.64 15.27
CA PRO A 167 -5.90 13.33 16.57
C PRO A 167 -6.12 14.57 17.49
N ARG A 168 -5.53 15.75 17.24
CA ARG A 168 -5.51 16.89 18.19
C ARG A 168 -6.85 17.46 18.69
N THR A 169 -7.96 17.28 17.99
CA THR A 169 -9.27 17.70 18.53
C THR A 169 -9.81 16.72 19.58
N SER A 170 -9.26 15.51 19.68
CA SER A 170 -9.70 14.46 20.61
C SER A 170 -8.57 13.72 21.34
N THR A 171 -7.29 13.94 20.99
CA THR A 171 -6.15 13.04 21.32
C THR A 171 -5.31 13.40 22.51
N CYS A 172 -5.68 14.48 23.17
CA CYS A 172 -5.33 14.65 24.56
C CYS A 172 -6.55 14.63 25.47
N ARG A 173 -7.78 14.45 24.94
CA ARG A 173 -8.97 14.79 25.71
C ARG A 173 -10.15 13.82 25.69
N THR A 174 -10.33 12.93 24.71
CA THR A 174 -11.63 12.24 24.63
C THR A 174 -11.68 10.75 24.26
N SER A 175 -10.61 9.99 23.94
CA SER A 175 -10.85 8.51 23.77
C SER A 175 -9.70 7.49 23.76
N GLN A 176 -8.39 7.81 23.77
CA GLN A 176 -7.38 6.78 23.42
C GLN A 176 -5.92 7.10 23.84
N HIS A 177 -5.71 7.83 24.95
CA HIS A 177 -4.52 8.70 25.10
C HIS A 177 -3.65 8.39 26.31
N ARG A 178 -2.88 7.29 26.28
CA ARG A 178 -1.81 7.09 27.27
C ARG A 178 -0.39 7.09 26.70
N VAL A 179 -0.22 7.14 25.38
CA VAL A 179 1.06 7.54 24.76
C VAL A 179 1.50 8.94 25.27
N CYS A 180 0.55 9.80 25.60
CA CYS A 180 0.79 11.16 26.11
C CYS A 180 0.90 11.27 27.65
N ALA A 181 0.50 10.24 28.40
CA ALA A 181 0.29 10.36 29.86
C ALA A 181 1.60 10.45 30.65
N ASP A 182 2.68 9.87 30.12
CA ASP A 182 3.96 9.73 30.84
C ASP A 182 5.09 10.46 30.11
N SER A 183 5.06 11.80 30.11
CA SER A 183 6.05 12.73 29.50
C SER A 183 6.03 12.91 27.97
N GLY A 184 5.28 12.09 27.23
CA GLY A 184 5.16 12.18 25.76
C GLY A 184 4.34 13.35 25.22
N GLY A 185 3.66 14.13 26.08
CA GLY A 185 2.77 15.22 25.65
C GLY A 185 3.46 16.35 24.88
N ASP A 186 4.71 16.68 25.21
CA ASP A 186 5.52 17.66 24.46
C ASP A 186 5.92 17.13 23.08
N TRP A 187 6.33 15.87 22.99
CA TRP A 187 6.68 15.22 21.72
C TRP A 187 5.47 15.10 20.80
N VAL A 188 4.33 14.63 21.31
CA VAL A 188 3.09 14.59 20.52
C VAL A 188 2.75 16.00 20.04
N ARG A 189 2.95 17.03 20.88
CA ARG A 189 2.79 18.44 20.50
C ARG A 189 3.80 18.91 19.43
N SER A 190 5.03 18.41 19.41
CA SER A 190 6.02 18.76 18.38
C SER A 190 5.78 18.07 17.03
N THR A 191 5.00 16.99 16.98
CA THR A 191 4.63 16.34 15.70
C THR A 191 3.59 17.09 14.88
N SER A 192 3.03 18.22 15.36
CA SER A 192 2.13 19.05 14.54
C SER A 192 2.86 20.13 13.79
N LEU A 193 2.32 20.34 12.59
CA LEU A 193 2.19 21.55 11.78
C LEU A 193 3.06 22.79 12.07
N PRO A 194 3.54 23.46 11.00
CA PRO A 194 3.23 23.19 9.59
C PRO A 194 3.95 21.94 9.06
N TRP A 195 3.30 21.22 8.13
CA TRP A 195 3.96 20.10 7.46
C TRP A 195 5.14 20.62 6.66
N LEU A 196 6.28 19.94 6.82
CA LEU A 196 7.42 20.14 5.95
C LEU A 196 7.06 19.78 4.51
N ALA A 197 7.81 20.29 3.53
CA ALA A 197 7.72 19.77 2.17
C ALA A 197 7.98 18.25 2.18
N VAL A 198 7.46 17.52 1.19
CA VAL A 198 7.59 16.07 1.19
C VAL A 198 9.06 15.64 1.17
N GLY A 199 9.92 16.35 0.43
CA GLY A 199 11.38 16.12 0.44
C GLY A 199 11.98 16.33 1.82
N ASP A 200 11.78 17.49 2.43
CA ASP A 200 12.29 17.82 3.77
C ASP A 200 11.83 16.84 4.86
N GLU A 201 10.62 16.30 4.77
CA GLU A 201 10.13 15.26 5.70
C GLU A 201 10.86 13.92 5.50
N VAL A 202 11.15 13.55 4.25
CA VAL A 202 11.97 12.37 3.94
C VAL A 202 13.41 12.58 4.41
N ASP A 203 13.98 13.75 4.21
CA ASP A 203 15.33 14.10 4.68
C ASP A 203 15.41 14.03 6.21
N LEU A 204 14.35 14.47 6.91
CA LEU A 204 14.24 14.32 8.35
C LEU A 204 14.24 12.83 8.74
N TRP A 205 13.43 11.99 8.11
CA TRP A 205 13.41 10.54 8.39
C TRP A 205 14.80 9.93 8.19
N GLN A 206 15.46 10.26 7.09
CA GLN A 206 16.80 9.78 6.76
C GLN A 206 17.86 10.28 7.75
N SER A 207 17.73 11.51 8.27
CA SER A 207 18.62 12.05 9.31
C SER A 207 18.55 11.27 10.62
N HIS A 208 17.43 10.59 10.88
CA HIS A 208 17.25 9.65 11.99
C HIS A 208 17.58 8.19 11.62
N GLY A 209 18.20 7.95 10.45
CA GLY A 209 18.57 6.61 10.00
C GLY A 209 17.41 5.77 9.45
N LEU A 210 16.27 6.39 9.16
CA LEU A 210 15.10 5.70 8.62
C LEU A 210 15.19 5.66 7.09
N LEU A 211 15.62 4.53 6.55
CA LEU A 211 16.00 4.38 5.15
C LEU A 211 14.94 3.70 4.29
N ARG A 212 14.01 2.95 4.91
CA ARG A 212 12.95 2.23 4.20
C ARG A 212 11.60 2.41 4.85
N TRP A 213 10.55 2.24 4.06
CA TRP A 213 9.19 2.10 4.55
C TRP A 213 8.65 0.73 4.16
N LYS A 214 8.38 -0.11 5.15
CA LYS A 214 7.82 -1.44 4.93
C LYS A 214 6.64 -1.67 5.86
N THR A 215 5.51 -2.06 5.30
CA THR A 215 4.31 -2.39 6.08
C THR A 215 4.37 -3.82 6.60
N GLN A 216 3.63 -4.10 7.67
CA GLN A 216 3.53 -5.44 8.23
C GLN A 216 2.39 -6.22 7.59
N LEU A 217 2.46 -7.55 7.66
CA LEU A 217 1.40 -8.40 7.15
C LEU A 217 0.13 -8.20 7.98
N GLN A 218 -0.97 -7.94 7.27
CA GLN A 218 -2.31 -7.99 7.82
C GLN A 218 -3.19 -8.91 6.96
N ASN A 219 -4.19 -9.51 7.57
CA ASN A 219 -5.12 -10.41 6.88
C ASN A 219 -6.60 -10.10 7.17
N ILE A 220 -6.93 -8.90 7.66
CA ILE A 220 -8.33 -8.45 7.74
C ILE A 220 -8.84 -7.98 6.38
N ARG A 221 -7.94 -7.59 5.48
CA ARG A 221 -8.25 -7.12 4.14
C ARG A 221 -7.38 -7.78 3.10
N GLU A 222 -7.98 -8.14 1.97
CA GLU A 222 -7.22 -8.33 0.74
C GLU A 222 -6.80 -6.95 0.24
N LEU A 223 -5.49 -6.79 0.02
CA LEU A 223 -4.91 -5.51 -0.39
C LEU A 223 -5.17 -5.30 -1.88
N GLY A 224 -5.67 -4.12 -2.24
CA GLY A 224 -5.90 -3.77 -3.62
C GLY A 224 -4.66 -3.19 -4.29
N VAL A 225 -4.59 -3.31 -5.62
CA VAL A 225 -3.59 -2.67 -6.47
C VAL A 225 -4.24 -2.26 -7.79
N VAL A 226 -3.79 -1.14 -8.33
CA VAL A 226 -4.14 -0.70 -9.69
C VAL A 226 -2.82 -0.49 -10.44
N GLU A 227 -2.66 -1.18 -11.57
CA GLU A 227 -1.48 -1.04 -12.43
C GLU A 227 -1.91 -0.38 -13.74
N PRO A 228 -1.75 0.95 -13.85
CA PRO A 228 -1.99 1.67 -15.09
C PRO A 228 -0.74 1.64 -16.00
N ILE A 229 -0.96 1.63 -17.30
CA ILE A 229 0.06 1.92 -18.31
C ILE A 229 -0.41 3.06 -19.21
N SER A 230 0.54 3.89 -19.64
CA SER A 230 0.28 4.97 -20.60
C SER A 230 0.73 4.54 -22.00
N ILE A 231 -0.17 4.69 -22.97
CA ILE A 231 0.08 4.43 -24.38
C ILE A 231 0.10 5.78 -25.10
N VAL A 232 1.19 6.03 -25.83
CA VAL A 232 1.32 7.20 -26.69
C VAL A 232 1.14 6.74 -28.13
N ASN A 233 0.17 7.31 -28.84
CA ASN A 233 -0.09 6.96 -30.23
C ASN A 233 0.78 7.77 -31.21
N ALA A 234 0.65 7.47 -32.51
CA ALA A 234 1.41 8.13 -33.58
C ALA A 234 1.15 9.64 -33.72
N LEU A 235 0.03 10.14 -33.15
CA LEU A 235 -0.31 11.56 -33.11
C LEU A 235 0.26 12.27 -31.87
N GLY A 236 0.97 11.55 -31.00
CA GLY A 236 1.51 12.08 -29.74
C GLY A 236 0.48 12.20 -28.62
N MET A 237 -0.73 11.64 -28.77
CA MET A 237 -1.74 11.63 -27.71
C MET A 237 -1.44 10.50 -26.72
N SER A 238 -1.47 10.82 -25.43
CA SER A 238 -1.25 9.87 -24.33
C SER A 238 -2.57 9.47 -23.70
N THR A 239 -2.86 8.17 -23.70
CA THR A 239 -4.05 7.58 -23.07
C THR A 239 -3.62 6.53 -22.06
N THR A 240 -4.29 6.46 -20.92
CA THR A 240 -3.98 5.50 -19.85
C THR A 240 -4.98 4.35 -19.85
N ILE A 241 -4.48 3.12 -19.77
CA ILE A 241 -5.30 1.91 -19.61
C ILE A 241 -4.83 1.11 -18.39
N GLU A 242 -5.74 0.39 -17.74
CA GLU A 242 -5.43 -0.47 -16.60
C GLU A 242 -5.10 -1.89 -17.09
N ILE A 243 -3.97 -2.46 -16.65
CA ILE A 243 -3.59 -3.86 -16.91
C ILE A 243 -3.86 -4.78 -15.71
N ASN A 244 -3.99 -4.21 -14.52
CA ASN A 244 -4.44 -4.93 -13.33
C ASN A 244 -5.29 -4.00 -12.46
N LYS A 245 -6.39 -4.54 -11.95
CA LYS A 245 -7.23 -3.88 -10.97
C LYS A 245 -7.72 -4.91 -9.96
N THR A 246 -7.04 -4.99 -8.83
CA THR A 246 -7.49 -5.78 -7.68
C THR A 246 -8.13 -4.85 -6.65
N PRO A 247 -9.42 -5.01 -6.32
CA PRO A 247 -10.05 -4.18 -5.31
C PRO A 247 -9.58 -4.56 -3.90
N THR A 248 -9.62 -3.59 -2.97
CA THR A 248 -9.44 -3.89 -1.54
C THR A 248 -10.72 -4.50 -1.00
N LEU A 249 -10.64 -5.69 -0.39
CA LEU A 249 -11.80 -6.41 0.14
C LEU A 249 -11.64 -6.67 1.64
N PHE A 250 -12.70 -6.45 2.41
CA PHE A 250 -12.74 -6.79 3.83
C PHE A 250 -13.13 -8.26 4.00
N ARG A 251 -12.27 -9.05 4.66
CA ARG A 251 -12.46 -10.50 4.84
C ARG A 251 -13.43 -10.85 5.97
N GLY A 252 -13.76 -9.89 6.85
CA GLY A 252 -14.61 -10.12 8.02
C GLY A 252 -13.80 -10.32 9.30
N MET A 253 -14.36 -9.90 10.44
CA MET A 253 -13.67 -9.94 11.74
C MET A 253 -13.26 -11.35 12.16
N ASN A 254 -14.11 -12.35 11.87
CA ASN A 254 -13.86 -13.76 12.24
C ASN A 254 -12.69 -14.39 11.47
N LEU A 255 -12.22 -13.75 10.39
CA LEU A 255 -11.07 -14.20 9.59
C LEU A 255 -9.78 -13.39 9.88
N TRP A 256 -9.82 -12.49 10.86
CA TRP A 256 -8.70 -11.62 11.21
C TRP A 256 -7.78 -12.26 12.25
N SER A 257 -6.88 -13.13 11.83
CA SER A 257 -5.90 -13.75 12.74
C SER A 257 -4.75 -12.81 13.13
N THR A 258 -4.56 -11.70 12.40
CA THR A 258 -3.53 -10.68 12.68
C THR A 258 -4.03 -9.54 13.57
N ALA A 259 -5.16 -9.71 14.25
CA ALA A 259 -5.79 -8.66 15.05
C ALA A 259 -4.91 -8.15 16.19
N TYR A 260 -4.06 -9.00 16.73
CA TYR A 260 -3.30 -8.73 17.94
C TYR A 260 -1.98 -7.99 17.66
N ALA A 261 -1.56 -7.91 16.39
CA ALA A 261 -0.38 -7.17 15.95
C ALA A 261 -0.72 -5.77 15.40
N SER A 262 -1.75 -5.11 15.95
CA SER A 262 -2.32 -3.88 15.40
C SER A 262 -2.37 -2.75 16.42
N ALA A 263 -1.71 -1.63 16.11
CA ALA A 263 -1.77 -0.42 16.92
C ALA A 263 -3.20 0.11 17.13
N TRP A 264 -4.12 -0.13 16.19
CA TRP A 264 -5.53 0.22 16.35
C TRP A 264 -6.16 -0.50 17.55
N ASN A 265 -5.87 -1.78 17.72
CA ASN A 265 -6.39 -2.57 18.83
C ASN A 265 -5.64 -2.27 20.12
N ASP A 266 -4.33 -2.06 20.06
CA ASP A 266 -3.53 -1.68 21.23
C ASP A 266 -4.02 -0.36 21.85
N LEU A 267 -4.26 0.66 21.03
CA LEU A 267 -4.83 1.94 21.48
C LEU A 267 -6.17 1.77 22.19
N ARG A 268 -7.00 0.84 21.69
CA ARG A 268 -8.28 0.51 22.31
C ARG A 268 -8.08 -0.21 23.65
N TRP A 269 -7.18 -1.18 23.73
CA TRP A 269 -6.87 -1.90 24.97
C TRP A 269 -6.30 -0.98 26.05
N GLY A 270 -5.32 -0.14 25.70
CA GLY A 270 -4.73 0.83 26.63
C GLY A 270 -5.77 1.82 27.17
N PHE A 271 -6.76 2.18 26.35
CA PHE A 271 -7.91 2.98 26.81
C PHE A 271 -8.81 2.20 27.78
N GLN A 272 -9.23 0.97 27.41
CA GLN A 272 -10.18 0.18 28.21
C GLN A 272 -9.60 -0.27 29.55
N HIS A 273 -8.33 -0.66 29.59
CA HIS A 273 -7.65 -1.15 30.80
C HIS A 273 -6.76 -0.11 31.48
N ASN A 274 -6.82 1.14 31.00
CA ASN A 274 -6.21 2.28 31.67
C ASN A 274 -4.68 2.13 31.85
N PHE A 275 -3.97 1.70 30.79
CA PHE A 275 -2.51 1.54 30.75
C PHE A 275 -1.86 2.28 29.56
N SER A 276 -0.59 2.64 29.69
CA SER A 276 0.21 3.27 28.63
C SER A 276 0.73 2.26 27.63
N LEU A 277 0.71 2.63 26.35
CA LEU A 277 1.37 1.85 25.30
C LEU A 277 2.89 2.03 25.31
N ILE A 278 3.41 3.00 26.05
CA ILE A 278 4.84 3.23 26.15
C ILE A 278 5.43 2.22 27.15
N LEU A 279 6.22 1.28 26.64
CA LEU A 279 6.84 0.21 27.40
C LEU A 279 7.79 0.72 28.49
N ASN A 280 8.54 1.80 28.26
CA ASN A 280 9.49 2.33 29.24
C ASN A 280 8.87 3.27 30.28
N THR A 281 7.58 3.10 30.60
CA THR A 281 6.83 3.90 31.60
C THR A 281 6.21 3.03 32.69
N PRO A 282 6.06 3.55 33.93
CA PRO A 282 5.50 2.78 35.03
C PRO A 282 3.99 2.52 34.89
N THR A 283 3.32 3.15 33.92
CA THR A 283 1.89 2.95 33.68
C THR A 283 1.59 1.99 32.52
N ASN A 284 2.62 1.33 31.98
CA ASN A 284 2.49 0.36 30.89
C ASN A 284 1.68 -0.91 31.31
N ALA A 285 1.28 -1.74 30.34
CA ALA A 285 0.52 -2.97 30.59
C ALA A 285 1.24 -3.93 31.56
N VAL A 286 2.51 -4.26 31.28
CA VAL A 286 3.34 -5.18 32.07
C VAL A 286 3.53 -4.69 33.50
N ALA A 287 3.76 -3.40 33.71
CA ALA A 287 3.91 -2.75 35.01
C ALA A 287 2.61 -2.76 35.83
N LYS A 288 1.46 -2.90 35.16
CA LYS A 288 0.15 -3.12 35.78
C LYS A 288 -0.20 -4.59 35.98
N GLY A 289 0.72 -5.50 35.67
CA GLY A 289 0.50 -6.94 35.74
C GLY A 289 -0.42 -7.49 34.65
N ILE A 290 -0.59 -6.75 33.54
CA ILE A 290 -1.36 -7.19 32.38
C ILE A 290 -0.40 -7.82 31.38
N ASP A 291 -0.64 -9.08 31.06
CA ASP A 291 0.08 -9.79 30.01
C ASP A 291 -0.64 -9.62 28.67
N TRP A 292 0.08 -9.11 27.67
CA TRP A 292 -0.48 -8.85 26.34
C TRP A 292 -0.99 -10.10 25.63
N ASP A 293 -0.53 -11.27 26.02
CA ASP A 293 -0.81 -12.52 25.36
C ASP A 293 -1.82 -13.38 26.15
N ALA A 294 -1.60 -13.56 27.45
CA ALA A 294 -2.52 -14.29 28.32
C ALA A 294 -3.82 -13.50 28.57
N ASP A 295 -3.74 -12.22 28.94
CA ASP A 295 -4.91 -11.46 29.36
C ASP A 295 -5.67 -10.82 28.20
N LEU A 296 -4.96 -10.42 27.13
CA LEU A 296 -5.56 -9.65 26.02
C LEU A 296 -5.80 -10.47 24.73
N ASP A 297 -5.09 -11.58 24.52
CA ASP A 297 -5.24 -12.39 23.29
C ASP A 297 -5.98 -13.70 23.49
N ILE A 298 -5.62 -14.48 24.52
CA ILE A 298 -6.29 -15.76 24.81
C ILE A 298 -7.49 -15.56 25.75
N GLY A 299 -7.31 -14.73 26.77
CA GLY A 299 -8.18 -14.75 27.94
C GLY A 299 -8.05 -16.08 28.71
N TYR A 300 -9.18 -16.59 29.21
CA TYR A 300 -9.22 -17.75 30.12
C TYR A 300 -9.04 -19.13 29.45
N ASP A 301 -9.02 -19.21 28.12
CA ASP A 301 -8.98 -20.49 27.38
C ASP A 301 -7.55 -20.98 27.11
N GLN A 302 -6.79 -21.25 28.17
CA GLN A 302 -5.45 -21.87 28.06
C GLN A 302 -5.54 -23.40 28.01
N THR A 303 -5.20 -23.98 26.86
CA THR A 303 -5.07 -25.45 26.72
C THR A 303 -3.62 -25.90 26.94
N PRO A 304 -3.38 -27.14 27.42
CA PRO A 304 -2.02 -27.68 27.57
C PRO A 304 -1.20 -27.69 26.29
N ILE A 305 -1.86 -27.81 25.13
CA ILE A 305 -1.19 -27.75 23.82
C ILE A 305 -0.73 -26.31 23.55
N LEU A 306 -1.59 -25.33 23.80
CA LEU A 306 -1.28 -23.92 23.61
C LEU A 306 -0.09 -23.48 24.50
N SER A 307 -0.08 -23.91 25.76
CA SER A 307 1.02 -23.60 26.68
C SER A 307 2.34 -24.27 26.26
N THR A 308 2.29 -25.51 25.75
CA THR A 308 3.48 -26.20 25.24
C THR A 308 4.05 -25.52 23.99
N VAL A 309 3.20 -25.17 23.03
CA VAL A 309 3.63 -24.49 21.79
C VAL A 309 4.29 -23.14 22.09
N ARG A 310 3.75 -22.41 23.08
CA ARG A 310 4.24 -21.09 23.49
C ARG A 310 5.55 -21.10 24.27
N GLN A 311 6.01 -22.28 24.73
CA GLN A 311 7.37 -22.41 25.26
C GLN A 311 8.44 -22.34 24.16
N PHE A 312 8.07 -22.63 22.91
CA PHE A 312 9.02 -22.75 21.79
C PHE A 312 8.79 -21.72 20.68
N ILE A 313 7.65 -21.03 20.67
CA ILE A 313 7.28 -20.05 19.67
C ILE A 313 6.74 -18.82 20.41
N GLU A 314 7.26 -17.62 20.08
CA GLU A 314 6.67 -16.35 20.52
C GLU A 314 5.15 -16.36 20.31
N PRO A 315 4.38 -15.59 21.10
CA PRO A 315 2.93 -15.51 20.95
C PRO A 315 2.53 -15.44 19.47
N PHE A 316 1.86 -16.50 18.98
CA PHE A 316 1.50 -16.69 17.57
C PHE A 316 0.83 -15.47 16.94
N ASN A 317 0.12 -14.72 17.79
CA ASN A 317 -0.71 -13.59 17.44
C ASN A 317 0.06 -12.25 17.41
N ARG A 318 1.26 -12.18 18.00
CA ARG A 318 2.04 -10.94 18.18
C ARG A 318 3.50 -11.03 17.71
N SER A 319 3.92 -12.18 17.19
CA SER A 319 5.16 -12.27 16.41
C SER A 319 5.00 -11.42 15.14
N THR A 320 5.99 -10.57 14.85
CA THR A 320 6.04 -9.89 13.55
C THR A 320 6.08 -10.97 12.49
N LEU A 321 5.03 -11.03 11.67
CA LEU A 321 4.80 -12.02 10.62
C LEU A 321 5.88 -12.02 9.51
N SER A 322 6.97 -11.26 9.70
CA SER A 322 8.15 -11.30 8.86
C SER A 322 8.81 -12.68 8.88
N TRP A 323 8.76 -13.45 9.98
CA TRP A 323 9.28 -14.83 9.98
C TRP A 323 8.65 -15.74 11.04
N TRP A 324 8.09 -16.86 10.57
CA TRP A 324 8.19 -18.14 11.27
C TRP A 324 9.68 -18.52 11.36
N ARG A 325 10.37 -18.09 12.40
CA ARG A 325 11.64 -18.72 12.80
C ARG A 325 11.43 -19.27 14.20
N PRO A 326 11.59 -20.60 14.41
CA PRO A 326 11.60 -21.15 15.75
C PRO A 326 12.70 -20.44 16.55
N HIS A 327 12.46 -20.18 17.83
CA HIS A 327 13.50 -19.70 18.73
C HIS A 327 14.72 -20.62 18.55
N CYS A 328 15.81 -20.08 17.99
CA CYS A 328 17.09 -20.74 18.10
C CYS A 328 17.45 -20.72 19.59
N ASN A 329 17.78 -21.91 20.11
CA ASN A 329 18.23 -22.20 21.47
C ASN A 329 19.07 -21.08 22.12
#